data_AF-A0A6B1AED5-F1
#
_entry.id   AF-A0A6B1AED5-F1
#
_cell.length_a   1.000
_cell.length_b   1.000
_cell.length_c   1.000
_cell.angle_alpha   90.00
_cell.angle_beta   90.00
_cell.angle_gamma   90.00
#
_symmetry.space_group_name_H-M   'P 1'
#
loop_
_entity.id
_entity.type
_entity.pdbx_description
1 polymer ?
#
loop_
_entity_poly.entity_id
_entity_poly.type
_entity_poly.pdbx_seq_one_letter_code
_entity_poly.pdbx_strand_id
1 'polypeptide(L)'
;MGRRQQHHYRTEPARFPQDFAARLSGFRAAAGLSWRELARLLRVSVRTVHRWRNGARPDSGHLLSLLELATERGLLHTLAPTLAPRPWDTYSESATSCAGASSPSSAASDCGMRNPTRGSLKM
;
A
#
# COMPACT_ATOMS: atom_id res chain seq x y z
N MET A 1 -8.32 -32.34 30.05
CA MET A 1 -9.24 -31.16 30.14
C MET A 1 -8.53 -29.95 29.55
N GLY A 2 -8.93 -29.50 28.36
CA GLY A 2 -8.25 -28.40 27.64
C GLY A 2 -8.72 -27.03 28.12
N ARG A 3 -7.77 -26.18 28.58
CA ARG A 3 -8.06 -24.78 28.92
C ARG A 3 -8.42 -24.04 27.64
N ARG A 4 -9.68 -23.62 27.50
CA ARG A 4 -10.09 -22.65 26.49
C ARG A 4 -9.35 -21.35 26.78
N GLN A 5 -8.32 -21.04 26.00
CA GLN A 5 -7.71 -19.72 26.03
C GLN A 5 -8.76 -18.72 25.60
N GLN A 6 -9.26 -17.93 26.56
CA GLN A 6 -10.11 -16.80 26.25
C GLN A 6 -9.21 -15.74 25.62
N HIS A 7 -9.30 -15.59 24.30
CA HIS A 7 -8.72 -14.44 23.61
C HIS A 7 -9.51 -13.21 24.04
N HIS A 8 -9.00 -12.50 25.04
CA HIS A 8 -9.46 -11.16 25.39
C HIS A 8 -9.10 -10.24 24.22
N TYR A 9 -10.03 -10.10 23.27
CA TYR A 9 -9.95 -9.03 22.29
C TYR A 9 -10.07 -7.70 23.04
N ARG A 10 -8.91 -7.07 23.28
CA ARG A 10 -8.85 -5.67 23.68
C ARG A 10 -9.41 -4.87 22.51
N THR A 11 -10.66 -4.44 22.64
CA THR A 11 -11.32 -3.57 21.66
C THR A 11 -10.68 -2.20 21.79
N GLU A 12 -9.54 -2.01 21.14
CA GLU A 12 -8.97 -0.68 20.95
C GLU A 12 -9.96 0.12 20.11
N PRO A 13 -10.29 1.37 20.51
CA PRO A 13 -11.18 2.20 19.72
C PRO A 13 -10.58 2.35 18.33
N ALA A 14 -11.32 1.95 17.30
CA ALA A 14 -10.88 2.04 15.91
C ALA A 14 -10.53 3.50 15.59
N ARG A 15 -9.23 3.81 15.58
CA ARG A 15 -8.73 5.14 15.26
C ARG A 15 -8.91 5.36 13.77
N PHE A 16 -9.70 6.37 13.42
CA PHE A 16 -9.88 6.76 12.02
C PHE A 16 -8.61 7.45 11.53
N PRO A 17 -8.14 7.19 10.30
CA PRO A 17 -6.92 7.81 9.79
C PRO A 17 -7.04 9.33 9.77
N GLN A 18 -6.11 10.03 10.43
CA GLN A 18 -6.12 11.49 10.50
C GLN A 18 -5.86 12.14 9.13
N ASP A 19 -5.21 11.40 8.23
CA ASP A 19 -4.87 11.80 6.87
C ASP A 19 -5.99 11.50 5.85
N PHE A 20 -7.16 11.04 6.28
CA PHE A 20 -8.28 10.73 5.39
C PHE A 20 -8.67 11.90 4.48
N ALA A 21 -8.68 13.14 4.98
CA ALA A 21 -9.01 14.32 4.18
C ALA A 21 -7.99 14.55 3.04
N ALA A 22 -6.71 14.30 3.31
CA ALA A 22 -5.65 14.40 2.31
C ALA A 22 -5.80 13.30 1.25
N ARG A 23 -6.05 12.06 1.69
CA ARG A 23 -6.31 10.91 0.81
C ARG A 23 -7.53 11.13 -0.08
N LEU A 24 -8.63 11.64 0.48
CA LEU A 24 -9.84 11.98 -0.26
C LEU A 24 -9.56 13.04 -1.34
N SER A 25 -8.71 14.02 -1.02
CA SER A 25 -8.28 15.06 -1.97
C SER A 25 -7.40 14.49 -3.09
N GLY A 26 -6.49 13.57 -2.75
CA GLY A 26 -5.66 12.83 -3.71
C GLY A 26 -6.50 11.95 -4.64
N PHE A 27 -7.43 11.17 -4.09
CA PHE A 27 -8.40 10.38 -4.85
C PHE A 27 -9.19 11.25 -5.84
N ARG A 28 -9.77 12.37 -5.37
CA ARG A 28 -10.52 13.29 -6.22
C ARG A 28 -9.66 13.81 -7.38
N ALA A 29 -8.43 14.22 -7.09
CA ALA A 29 -7.51 14.73 -8.10
C ALA A 29 -7.13 13.66 -9.13
N ALA A 30 -6.79 12.45 -8.69
CA ALA A 30 -6.48 11.31 -9.56
C ALA A 30 -7.69 10.88 -10.40
N ALA A 31 -8.89 10.99 -9.84
CA ALA A 31 -10.16 10.68 -10.52
C ALA A 31 -10.62 11.77 -11.51
N GLY A 32 -9.95 12.93 -11.56
CA GLY A 32 -10.34 14.07 -12.39
C GLY A 32 -11.68 14.69 -12.01
N LEU A 33 -12.15 14.51 -10.77
CA LEU A 33 -13.48 14.93 -10.34
C LEU A 33 -13.47 16.31 -9.65
N SER A 34 -14.53 17.08 -9.81
CA SER A 34 -14.85 18.18 -8.91
C SER A 34 -15.48 17.65 -7.60
N TRP A 35 -15.46 18.47 -6.55
CA TRP A 35 -16.14 18.13 -5.29
C TRP A 35 -17.65 17.92 -5.46
N ARG A 36 -18.28 18.64 -6.40
CA ARG A 36 -19.71 18.51 -6.70
C ARG A 36 -20.01 17.22 -7.45
N GLU A 37 -19.13 16.80 -8.36
CA GLU A 37 -19.26 15.50 -9.05
C GLU A 37 -19.06 14.35 -8.09
N LEU A 38 -18.06 14.42 -7.22
CA LEU A 38 -17.85 13.39 -6.21
C LEU A 38 -19.07 13.23 -5.30
N ALA A 39 -19.66 14.34 -4.85
CA ALA A 39 -20.88 14.32 -4.06
C ALA A 39 -22.05 13.65 -4.81
N ARG A 40 -22.22 13.96 -6.10
CA ARG A 40 -23.25 13.35 -6.97
C ARG A 40 -23.04 11.85 -7.13
N LEU A 41 -21.81 11.40 -7.39
CA LEU A 41 -21.48 9.98 -7.54
C LEU A 41 -21.76 9.19 -6.26
N LEU A 42 -21.41 9.77 -5.12
CA LEU A 42 -21.64 9.15 -3.80
C LEU A 42 -23.08 9.36 -3.28
N ARG A 43 -23.95 10.05 -4.04
CA ARG A 43 -25.32 10.40 -3.65
C ARG A 43 -25.41 11.12 -2.29
N VAL A 44 -24.42 11.95 -1.97
CA VAL A 44 -24.39 12.76 -0.75
C VAL A 44 -24.47 14.25 -1.06
N SER A 45 -24.80 15.05 -0.05
CA SER A 45 -24.75 16.50 -0.20
C SER A 45 -23.30 16.99 -0.34
N VAL A 46 -23.10 18.08 -1.09
CA VAL A 46 -21.78 18.75 -1.21
C VAL A 46 -21.29 19.21 0.17
N ARG A 47 -22.20 19.61 1.07
CA ARG A 47 -21.88 19.97 2.45
C ARG A 47 -21.29 18.78 3.21
N THR A 48 -21.80 17.57 3.00
CA THR A 48 -21.27 16.34 3.60
C THR A 48 -19.82 16.12 3.19
N VAL A 49 -19.53 16.24 1.89
CA VAL A 49 -18.16 16.11 1.35
C VAL A 49 -17.23 17.18 1.92
N HIS A 50 -17.71 18.42 2.07
CA HIS A 50 -16.92 19.47 2.72
C HIS A 50 -16.61 19.17 4.18
N ARG A 51 -17.53 18.56 4.93
CA ARG A 51 -17.23 18.11 6.30
C ARG A 51 -16.12 17.07 6.30
N TRP A 52 -16.15 16.11 5.39
CA TRP A 52 -15.09 15.10 5.26
C TRP A 52 -13.74 15.71 4.92
N ARG A 53 -13.71 16.68 4.01
CA ARG A 53 -12.51 17.45 3.69
C ARG A 53 -11.94 18.18 4.92
N ASN A 54 -12.80 18.59 5.84
CA ASN A 54 -12.40 19.27 7.07
C ASN A 54 -12.11 18.28 8.23
N GLY A 55 -12.02 16.97 7.94
CA GLY A 55 -11.65 15.95 8.92
C GLY A 55 -12.82 15.25 9.61
N ALA A 56 -14.07 15.55 9.23
CA ALA A 56 -15.20 14.77 9.73
C ALA A 56 -15.16 13.34 9.19
N ARG A 57 -15.46 12.37 10.05
CA ARG A 57 -15.52 10.97 9.67
C ARG A 57 -16.77 10.68 8.82
N PRO A 58 -16.64 10.02 7.66
CA PRO A 58 -17.79 9.48 6.95
C PRO A 58 -18.40 8.33 7.75
N ASP A 59 -19.72 8.20 7.68
CA ASP A 59 -20.37 6.98 8.15
C ASP A 59 -19.93 5.76 7.32
N SER A 60 -20.06 4.58 7.91
CA SER A 60 -19.70 3.28 7.35
C SER A 60 -20.24 3.09 5.93
N GLY A 61 -21.52 3.42 5.69
CA GLY A 61 -22.12 3.28 4.36
C GLY A 61 -21.45 4.17 3.31
N HIS A 62 -21.19 5.43 3.65
CA HIS A 62 -20.51 6.36 2.75
C HIS A 62 -19.05 5.98 2.49
N LEU A 63 -18.37 5.42 3.51
CA LEU A 63 -17.02 4.91 3.35
C LEU A 63 -16.99 3.73 2.39
N LEU A 64 -17.96 2.81 2.48
CA LEU A 64 -18.08 1.69 1.55
C LEU A 64 -18.34 2.17 0.12
N SER A 65 -19.26 3.10 -0.11
CA SER A 65 -19.49 3.66 -1.45
C SER A 65 -18.26 4.37 -2.02
N LEU A 66 -17.47 5.01 -1.16
CA LEU A 66 -16.20 5.62 -1.57
C LEU A 66 -15.18 4.55 -2.01
N LEU A 67 -15.06 3.46 -1.25
CA LEU A 67 -14.16 2.35 -1.57
C LEU A 67 -14.60 1.61 -2.84
N GLU A 68 -15.89 1.40 -3.02
CA GLU A 68 -16.48 0.82 -4.23
C GLU A 68 -16.13 1.67 -5.46
N LEU A 69 -16.44 2.97 -5.42
CA LEU A 69 -16.10 3.91 -6.49
C LEU A 69 -14.58 3.95 -6.79
N ALA A 70 -13.74 3.86 -5.75
CA ALA A 70 -12.29 3.82 -5.94
C ALA A 70 -11.81 2.50 -6.54
N THR A 71 -12.48 1.39 -6.22
CA THR A 71 -12.20 0.06 -6.79
C THR A 71 -12.57 0.03 -8.27
N GLU A 72 -13.77 0.51 -8.63
CA GLU A 72 -14.24 0.61 -10.01
C GLU A 72 -13.29 1.43 -10.90
N ARG A 73 -12.61 2.42 -10.32
CA ARG A 73 -11.66 3.29 -11.02
C ARG A 73 -10.21 2.82 -10.95
N GLY A 74 -9.90 1.73 -10.23
CA GLY A 74 -8.51 1.28 -10.01
C GLY A 74 -7.67 2.23 -9.15
N LEU A 75 -8.30 3.12 -8.36
CA LEU A 75 -7.66 4.16 -7.56
C LEU A 75 -7.63 3.84 -6.06
N LEU A 76 -7.88 2.60 -5.66
CA LEU A 76 -7.95 2.19 -4.26
C LEU A 76 -6.68 2.54 -3.46
N HIS A 77 -5.51 2.46 -4.12
CA HIS A 77 -4.21 2.83 -3.55
C HIS A 77 -4.14 4.27 -3.04
N THR A 78 -4.97 5.19 -3.56
CA THR A 78 -5.02 6.59 -3.11
C THR A 78 -5.73 6.78 -1.77
N LEU A 79 -6.66 5.88 -1.43
CA LEU A 79 -7.46 5.92 -0.19
C LEU A 79 -6.90 5.01 0.91
N ALA A 80 -6.24 3.93 0.50
CA ALA A 80 -5.54 3.00 1.37
C ALA A 80 -4.06 2.93 0.93
N PRO A 81 -3.25 3.97 1.21
CA PRO A 81 -1.82 3.90 0.99
C PRO A 81 -1.30 2.76 1.87
N THR A 82 -0.93 1.70 1.18
CA THR A 82 -0.16 0.54 1.63
C THR A 82 -0.52 0.08 3.04
N LEU A 83 -1.31 -1.00 3.10
CA LEU A 83 -1.18 -1.95 4.19
C LEU A 83 0.31 -2.27 4.28
N ALA A 84 1.04 -1.59 5.16
CA ALA A 84 2.40 -1.96 5.47
C ALA A 84 2.37 -3.47 5.74
N PRO A 85 3.28 -4.26 5.13
CA PRO A 85 3.29 -5.70 5.31
C PRO A 85 3.19 -5.94 6.81
N ARG A 86 2.13 -6.64 7.21
CA ARG A 86 1.92 -6.88 8.62
C ARG A 86 3.11 -7.71 9.09
N PRO A 87 3.54 -7.57 10.35
CA PRO A 87 4.67 -8.33 10.87
C PRO A 87 4.46 -9.86 10.79
N TRP A 88 3.24 -10.33 10.54
CA TRP A 88 2.93 -11.74 10.27
C TRP A 88 2.90 -12.11 8.77
N ASP A 89 2.84 -11.15 7.84
CA ASP A 89 2.99 -11.39 6.39
C ASP A 89 4.42 -11.84 6.04
N THR A 90 5.41 -11.41 6.83
CA THR A 90 6.82 -11.83 6.68
C THR A 90 7.11 -13.28 7.08
N TYR A 91 6.12 -14.04 7.54
CA TYR A 91 6.34 -15.42 8.01
C TYR A 91 6.23 -16.50 6.92
N SER A 92 5.93 -16.16 5.66
CA SER A 92 5.53 -17.17 4.65
C SER A 92 6.60 -17.64 3.66
N GLU A 93 7.82 -17.10 3.63
CA GLU A 93 8.78 -17.45 2.55
C GLU A 93 9.83 -18.53 2.88
N SER A 94 9.83 -19.10 4.08
CA SER A 94 10.83 -20.14 4.43
C SER A 94 10.42 -21.58 4.11
N ALA A 95 9.23 -21.85 3.56
CA ALA A 95 8.72 -23.22 3.44
C ALA A 95 8.92 -23.91 2.08
N THR A 96 9.40 -23.24 1.02
CA THR A 96 9.50 -23.86 -0.32
C THR A 96 10.94 -24.05 -0.83
N SER A 97 11.97 -23.68 -0.05
CA SER A 97 13.36 -23.96 -0.42
C SER A 97 13.84 -25.28 0.19
N CYS A 98 13.32 -26.40 -0.32
CA CYS A 98 13.86 -27.75 -0.12
C CYS A 98 13.67 -28.57 -1.40
N ALA A 99 14.26 -28.11 -2.51
CA ALA A 99 14.42 -28.93 -3.69
C ALA A 99 15.81 -28.66 -4.31
N GLY A 100 16.70 -29.64 -4.16
CA GLY A 100 17.87 -29.79 -5.03
C GLY A 100 19.17 -29.21 -4.50
N ALA A 101 19.74 -29.85 -3.48
CA ALA A 101 21.19 -29.87 -3.33
C ALA A 101 21.79 -30.70 -4.49
N SER A 102 22.58 -30.07 -5.35
CA SER A 102 23.59 -30.74 -6.18
C SER A 102 24.87 -29.91 -6.15
N SER A 103 25.95 -30.61 -5.82
CA SER A 103 27.26 -30.17 -5.34
C SER A 103 28.08 -29.24 -6.25
N PRO A 104 29.11 -28.57 -5.69
CA PRO A 104 30.13 -27.83 -6.44
C PRO A 104 31.24 -28.75 -6.98
N SER A 105 31.67 -28.54 -8.23
CA SER A 105 32.89 -29.15 -8.79
C SER A 105 33.56 -28.24 -9.81
N SER A 106 34.85 -27.96 -9.56
CA SER A 106 35.95 -27.58 -10.45
C SER A 106 35.74 -26.43 -11.47
N ALA A 107 36.39 -25.28 -11.28
CA ALA A 107 37.81 -25.00 -11.53
C ALA A 107 38.16 -24.75 -13.02
N ALA A 108 38.84 -23.60 -13.21
CA ALA A 108 39.71 -23.22 -14.30
C ALA A 108 39.08 -22.86 -15.66
N SER A 109 39.12 -21.57 -16.02
CA SER A 109 40.18 -21.05 -16.90
C SER A 109 39.76 -19.75 -17.58
N ASP A 110 40.77 -18.91 -17.78
CA ASP A 110 40.90 -18.00 -18.92
C ASP A 110 40.01 -16.74 -18.98
N CYS A 111 40.63 -15.59 -18.66
CA CYS A 111 40.55 -14.42 -19.52
C CYS A 111 41.80 -13.56 -19.28
N GLY A 112 42.80 -13.79 -20.13
CA GLY A 112 43.99 -12.97 -20.22
C GLY A 112 43.69 -11.56 -20.77
N MET A 113 44.46 -10.60 -20.22
CA MET A 113 45.00 -9.38 -20.84
C MET A 113 44.13 -8.56 -21.83
N ARG A 114 43.94 -7.27 -21.51
CA ARG A 114 44.75 -6.17 -22.09
C ARG A 114 44.34 -4.80 -21.53
N ASN A 115 45.33 -4.13 -20.94
CA ASN A 115 45.42 -2.68 -20.83
C ASN A 115 45.87 -2.14 -22.21
N PRO A 116 45.50 -0.91 -22.65
CA PRO A 116 46.44 0.18 -22.39
C PRO A 116 45.83 1.59 -22.18
N THR A 117 46.57 2.32 -21.35
CA THR A 117 46.74 3.78 -21.16
C THR A 117 46.56 4.72 -22.37
N ARG A 118 45.89 5.86 -22.14
CA ARG A 118 46.27 7.27 -22.51
C ARG A 118 45.06 8.20 -22.25
N GLY A 119 45.17 9.44 -21.76
CA GLY A 119 46.33 10.24 -21.39
C GLY A 119 45.93 11.62 -20.83
N SER A 120 46.87 12.19 -20.08
CA SER A 120 47.18 13.60 -19.82
C SER A 120 46.08 14.67 -19.78
N LEU A 121 45.80 15.10 -18.55
CA LEU A 121 45.37 16.46 -18.20
C LEU A 121 46.63 17.35 -18.10
N LYS A 122 46.62 18.51 -18.76
CA LYS A 122 47.59 19.60 -18.55
C LYS A 122 46.79 20.87 -18.21
N MET A 123 47.05 21.41 -17.03
CA MET A 123 46.79 22.81 -16.65
C MET A 123 47.92 23.69 -17.19
#